data_AF-A0A944RNB0-F1
#
_entry.id   AF-A0A944RNB0-F1
#
_cell.length_a   1.000
_cell.length_b   1.000
_cell.length_c   1.000
_cell.angle_alpha   90.00
_cell.angle_beta   90.00
_cell.angle_gamma   90.00
#
_symmetry.space_group_name_H-M   'P 1'
#
loop_
_entity.id
_entity.type
_entity.pdbx_description
1 polymer ?
#
loop_
_entity_poly.entity_id
_entity_poly.type
_entity_poly.pdbx_seq_one_letter_code
_entity_poly.pdbx_strand_id
1 'polypeptide(L)' 'MMNTINELKERLAELDKLITETKKRLPAHSTKPPVMMDLIDLEDEYDSVLGKIEDYNIN' A
#
# COMPACT_ATOMS: atom_id res chain seq x y z
N MET A 1 -2.36 12.41 -21.25
CA MET A 1 -2.04 11.08 -20.70
C MET A 1 -0.67 11.13 -20.04
N MET A 2 -0.48 12.07 -19.08
CA MET A 2 0.80 12.36 -18.40
C MET A 2 0.65 12.26 -16.86
N ASN A 3 -0.56 11.91 -16.39
CA ASN A 3 -0.88 11.94 -14.96
C ASN A 3 -0.81 10.56 -14.31
N THR A 4 -1.01 9.47 -15.07
CA THR A 4 -1.23 8.14 -14.48
C THR A 4 -0.03 7.58 -13.72
N ILE A 5 1.20 7.74 -14.22
CA ILE A 5 2.38 7.19 -13.53
C ILE A 5 2.78 8.00 -12.29
N ASN A 6 2.59 9.32 -12.34
CA ASN A 6 2.86 10.18 -11.17
C ASN A 6 1.79 9.98 -10.10
N GLU A 7 0.52 9.84 -10.48
CA GLU A 7 -0.58 9.48 -9.58
C GLU A 7 -0.34 8.10 -8.92
N LEU A 8 0.15 7.10 -9.67
CA LEU A 8 0.50 5.80 -9.10
C LEU A 8 1.66 5.90 -8.09
N LYS A 9 2.68 6.71 -8.38
CA LYS A 9 3.80 6.94 -7.45
C LYS A 9 3.37 7.68 -6.19
N GLU A 10 2.52 8.69 -6.33
CA GLU A 10 1.93 9.40 -5.19
C GLU A 10 1.10 8.45 -4.34
N ARG A 11 0.27 7.61 -4.97
CA ARG A 11 -0.53 6.60 -4.26
C ARG A 11 0.35 5.58 -3.54
N LEU A 12 1.44 5.12 -4.17
CA LEU A 12 2.37 4.19 -3.55
C LEU A 12 3.02 4.79 -2.28
N ALA A 13 3.38 6.07 -2.33
CA ALA A 13 3.92 6.78 -1.18
C ALA A 13 2.90 7.02 -0.05
N GLU A 14 1.62 7.20 -0.39
CA GLU A 14 0.54 7.26 0.60
C GLU A 14 0.33 5.90 1.28
N LEU A 15 0.29 4.82 0.49
CA LEU A 15 0.12 3.46 1.00
C LEU A 15 1.25 3.07 1.95
N ASP A 16 2.51 3.39 1.64
CA ASP A 16 3.64 3.13 2.53
C ASP A 16 3.49 3.82 3.90
N LYS A 17 3.00 5.07 3.92
CA LYS A 17 2.70 5.80 5.16
C LYS A 17 1.59 5.12 5.94
N LEU A 18 0.48 4.76 5.28
CA LEU A 18 -0.67 4.11 5.91
C LEU A 18 -0.30 2.74 6.49
N ILE A 19 0.49 1.94 5.77
CA ILE A 19 1.03 0.65 6.22
C ILE A 19 1.88 0.87 7.47
N THR A 20 2.81 1.83 7.44
CA THR A 20 3.68 2.14 8.57
C THR A 20 2.89 2.57 9.81
N GLU A 21 1.88 3.43 9.64
CA GLU A 21 1.01 3.88 10.73
C GLU A 21 0.11 2.75 11.27
N THR A 22 -0.35 1.86 10.41
CA THR A 22 -1.17 0.70 10.80
C THR A 22 -0.33 -0.34 11.54
N LYS A 23 0.90 -0.61 11.08
CA LYS A 23 1.88 -1.45 11.79
C LYS A 23 2.19 -0.93 13.20
N LYS A 24 2.31 0.39 13.39
CA LYS A 24 2.50 0.99 14.74
C LYS A 24 1.32 0.76 15.67
N ARG A 25 0.12 0.56 15.13
CA ARG A 25 -1.12 0.31 15.88
C ARG A 25 -1.37 -1.18 16.14
N LEU A 26 -0.57 -2.08 15.53
CA LEU A 26 -0.67 -3.51 15.80
C LEU A 26 -0.27 -3.79 17.26
N PRO A 27 -1.07 -4.59 17.99
CA PRO A 27 -0.70 -5.02 19.32
C PRO A 27 0.51 -5.97 19.27
N ALA A 28 1.45 -5.81 20.20
CA ALA A 28 2.68 -6.62 20.29
C ALA A 28 2.41 -8.13 20.43
N HIS A 29 1.23 -8.49 20.93
CA HIS A 29 0.70 -9.84 20.97
C HIS A 29 -0.68 -9.79 20.28
N SER A 30 -0.76 -10.42 19.11
CA SER A 30 -1.86 -10.23 18.16
C SER A 30 -3.21 -10.75 18.68
N THR A 31 -4.19 -9.85 18.89
CA THR A 31 -5.61 -10.21 19.12
C THR A 31 -6.60 -9.17 18.57
N LYS A 32 -6.22 -8.32 17.60
CA LYS A 32 -7.18 -7.40 16.95
C LYS A 32 -7.28 -7.70 15.45
N PRO A 33 -8.15 -8.66 15.06
CA PRO A 33 -8.41 -8.99 13.66
C PRO A 33 -8.68 -7.77 12.76
N PRO A 34 -9.42 -6.72 13.17
CA PRO A 34 -9.70 -5.58 12.29
C PRO A 34 -8.44 -4.85 11.81
N VAL A 35 -7.49 -4.54 12.70
CA VAL A 35 -6.27 -3.82 12.34
C VAL A 35 -5.34 -4.66 11.46
N MET A 36 -5.38 -5.99 11.63
CA MET A 36 -4.63 -6.92 10.78
C MET A 36 -5.25 -7.00 9.38
N MET A 37 -6.58 -7.04 9.26
CA MET A 37 -7.27 -7.02 7.96
C MET A 37 -7.03 -5.69 7.24
N ASP A 38 -7.15 -4.56 7.94
CA ASP A 38 -6.81 -3.24 7.39
C ASP A 38 -5.37 -3.19 6.86
N LEU A 39 -4.44 -3.84 7.56
CA LEU A 39 -3.05 -3.91 7.11
C LEU A 39 -2.89 -4.76 5.86
N ILE A 40 -3.54 -5.93 5.81
CA ILE A 40 -3.50 -6.83 4.64
C ILE A 40 -4.06 -6.13 3.42
N ASP A 41 -5.21 -5.46 3.54
CA ASP A 41 -5.83 -4.73 2.42
C ASP A 41 -4.91 -3.61 1.88
N LEU A 42 -4.18 -2.92 2.77
CA LEU A 42 -3.21 -1.89 2.38
C LEU A 42 -1.97 -2.50 1.69
N GLU A 43 -1.49 -3.65 2.15
CA GLU A 43 -0.36 -4.37 1.55
C GLU A 43 -0.73 -4.93 0.16
N ASP A 44 -1.93 -5.51 0.02
CA ASP A 44 -2.46 -5.98 -1.27
C ASP A 44 -2.62 -4.82 -2.28
N GLU A 45 -3.10 -3.65 -1.83
CA GLU A 45 -3.21 -2.47 -2.70
C GLU A 45 -1.82 -1.96 -3.13
N TYR A 46 -0.85 -1.94 -2.22
CA TYR A 46 0.53 -1.54 -2.51
C TYR A 46 1.13 -2.40 -3.61
N ASP A 47 1.01 -3.72 -3.49
CA ASP A 47 1.54 -4.67 -4.47
C ASP A 47 0.87 -4.50 -5.85
N SER A 48 -0.46 -4.27 -5.87
CA SER A 48 -1.18 -3.98 -7.12
C SER A 48 -0.74 -2.66 -7.78
N VAL A 49 -0.49 -1.60 -6.99
CA VAL A 49 -0.01 -0.32 -7.52
C VAL A 49 1.42 -0.44 -8.02
N LEU A 50 2.28 -1.16 -7.30
CA LEU A 50 3.66 -1.43 -7.71
C LEU A 50 3.69 -2.21 -9.03
N GLY A 51 2.90 -3.27 -9.15
CA GLY A 51 2.81 -4.04 -10.40
C GLY A 51 2.40 -3.18 -11.59
N LYS A 52 1.43 -2.27 -11.42
CA LYS A 52 1.06 -1.31 -12.47
C LYS A 52 2.22 -0.40 -12.86
N ILE A 53 2.99 0.09 -11.89
CA ILE A 53 4.18 0.93 -12.15
C ILE A 53 5.23 0.13 -12.93
N GLU A 54 5.47 -1.12 -12.56
CA GLU A 54 6.41 -2.01 -13.25
C GLU A 54 5.97 -2.26 -14.69
N ASP A 55 4.69 -2.60 -14.91
CA ASP A 55 4.10 -2.76 -16.25
C ASP A 55 4.23 -1.49 -17.09
N TYR A 56 4.07 -0.31 -16.48
CA TYR A 56 4.29 0.98 -17.14
C TYR A 56 5.74 1.24 -17.55
N ASN A 57 6.72 0.68 -16.83
CA ASN A 57 8.15 0.86 -17.13
C ASN A 57 8.70 -0.17 -18.14
N ILE A 58 7.96 -1.27 -18.38
CA ILE A 58 8.32 -2.33 -19.32
C ILE A 58 7.73 -2.10 -20.72
N ASN A 59 6.67 -1.29 -20.84
CA ASN A 59 6.05 -0.87 -22.10
C ASN A 59 6.62 0.45 -22.64
#